data_AF-A0A6M2AFE0-F1
#
_entry.id   AF-A0A6M2AFE0-F1
#
_cell.length_a   1.000
_cell.length_b   1.000
_cell.length_c   1.000
_cell.angle_alpha   90.00
_cell.angle_beta   90.00
_cell.angle_gamma   90.00
#
_symmetry.space_group_name_H-M   'P 1'
#
loop_
_entity.id
_entity.type
_entity.pdbx_description
1 polymer ?
#
loop_
_entity_poly.entity_id
_entity_poly.type
_entity_poly.pdbx_seq_one_letter_code
_entity_poly.pdbx_strand_id
1 'polypeptide(L)'
;IDKDAILTSVKKTGRVIIVDPDWKTLSFSSEIMAIICEEAFSYLKKPPIRITYPDRFVPTSWTLSNYYYPTNKEIAINALKLMDKNTFASQLSKELEKIKSSQPLDVPDKNFTGPF
;
A
#
# COMPACT_ATOMS: atom_id res chain seq x y z
N ILE A 1 -5.40 13.25 -13.48
CA ILE A 1 -5.77 12.92 -12.09
C ILE A 1 -7.21 13.36 -11.86
N ASP A 2 -8.08 12.49 -11.37
CA ASP A 2 -9.47 12.84 -11.03
C ASP A 2 -9.51 13.34 -9.58
N LYS A 3 -9.30 14.65 -9.41
CA LYS A 3 -9.21 15.27 -8.08
C LYS A 3 -10.55 15.24 -7.34
N ASP A 4 -11.64 15.48 -8.06
CA ASP A 4 -12.98 15.59 -7.45
C ASP A 4 -13.41 14.26 -6.81
N ALA A 5 -13.16 13.13 -7.48
CA ALA A 5 -13.42 11.81 -6.92
C ALA A 5 -12.57 11.54 -5.66
N ILE A 6 -11.29 11.90 -5.69
CA ILE A 6 -10.38 11.72 -4.56
C ILE A 6 -10.88 12.55 -3.37
N LEU A 7 -11.09 13.86 -3.55
CA LEU A 7 -11.50 14.77 -2.47
C LEU A 7 -12.85 14.37 -1.89
N THR A 8 -13.79 13.92 -2.71
CA THR A 8 -15.10 13.43 -2.25
C THR A 8 -14.95 12.19 -1.36
N SER A 9 -14.07 11.25 -1.75
CA SER A 9 -13.77 10.08 -0.94
C SER A 9 -13.08 10.44 0.39
N VAL A 10 -12.09 11.34 0.34
CA VAL A 10 -11.37 11.80 1.55
C VAL A 10 -12.31 12.48 2.53
N LYS A 11 -13.18 13.38 2.05
CA LYS A 11 -14.18 14.06 2.89
C LYS A 11 -15.13 13.07 3.57
N LYS A 12 -15.46 11.96 2.90
CA LYS A 12 -16.33 10.91 3.45
C LYS A 12 -15.62 10.05 4.50
N THR A 13 -14.41 9.56 4.22
CA THR A 13 -13.72 8.58 5.08
C THR A 13 -12.83 9.21 6.14
N GLY A 14 -12.18 10.33 5.80
CA GLY A 14 -11.17 11.02 6.59
C GLY A 14 -9.87 10.21 6.79
N ARG A 15 -9.65 9.12 6.04
CA ARG A 15 -8.47 8.26 6.16
C ARG A 15 -8.05 7.79 4.78
N VAL A 16 -6.75 7.87 4.48
CA VAL A 16 -6.23 7.63 3.13
C VAL A 16 -5.00 6.74 3.17
N ILE A 17 -4.98 5.76 2.27
CA ILE A 17 -3.79 5.02 1.87
C ILE A 17 -3.65 5.19 0.36
N ILE A 18 -2.47 5.60 -0.08
CA ILE A 18 -2.10 5.65 -1.51
C ILE A 18 -1.18 4.46 -1.77
N VAL A 19 -1.53 3.61 -2.73
CA VAL A 19 -0.72 2.46 -3.14
C VAL A 19 -0.25 2.71 -4.57
N ASP A 20 1.06 2.70 -4.79
CA ASP A 20 1.68 3.09 -6.06
C ASP A 20 2.90 2.20 -6.34
N PRO A 21 2.96 1.46 -7.46
CA PRO A 21 4.08 0.58 -7.80
C PRO A 21 5.26 1.35 -8.40
N ASP A 22 5.64 2.45 -7.75
CA ASP A 22 6.77 3.30 -8.14
C ASP A 22 7.56 3.68 -6.88
N TRP A 23 8.70 4.34 -7.05
CA TRP A 23 9.50 4.85 -5.95
C TRP A 23 8.71 5.83 -5.06
N LYS A 24 9.16 5.99 -3.83
CA LYS A 24 8.49 6.88 -2.88
C LYS A 24 8.72 8.34 -3.23
N THR A 25 9.92 8.65 -3.72
CA THR A 25 10.34 10.01 -4.02
C THR A 25 9.93 10.40 -5.44
N LEU A 26 9.34 11.59 -5.59
CA LEU A 26 8.90 12.17 -6.88
C LEU A 26 7.90 11.30 -7.68
N SER A 27 7.16 10.41 -7.04
CA SER A 27 6.14 9.58 -7.70
C SER A 27 4.76 10.23 -7.75
N PHE A 28 3.86 9.62 -8.51
CA PHE A 28 2.48 10.04 -8.61
C PHE A 28 1.76 10.04 -7.25
N SER A 29 2.14 9.12 -6.35
CA SER A 29 1.65 9.12 -4.98
C SER A 29 1.98 10.41 -4.20
N SER A 30 3.07 11.10 -4.53
CA SER A 30 3.45 12.36 -3.90
C SER A 30 2.55 13.52 -4.36
N GLU A 31 2.17 13.54 -5.63
CA GLU A 31 1.24 14.52 -6.20
C GLU A 31 -0.17 14.37 -5.60
N ILE A 32 -0.69 13.14 -5.53
CA ILE A 32 -1.97 12.87 -4.87
C ILE A 32 -1.94 13.33 -3.41
N MET A 33 -0.83 13.08 -2.72
CA MET A 33 -0.66 13.49 -1.32
C MET A 33 -0.68 15.01 -1.17
N ALA A 34 0.01 15.73 -2.05
CA ALA A 34 0.03 17.19 -2.04
C ALA A 34 -1.39 17.75 -2.21
N ILE A 35 -2.14 17.29 -3.21
CA ILE A 35 -3.54 17.69 -3.45
C ILE A 35 -4.41 17.47 -2.21
N ILE A 36 -4.30 16.31 -1.56
CA ILE A 36 -5.09 15.99 -0.36
C ILE A 36 -4.72 16.91 0.81
N CYS A 37 -3.43 17.18 1.00
CA CYS A 37 -2.94 18.08 2.05
C CYS A 37 -3.26 19.55 1.78
N GLU A 38 -3.33 19.99 0.53
CA GLU A 38 -3.67 21.37 0.19
C GLU A 38 -5.18 21.62 0.29
N GLU A 39 -6.00 20.70 -0.23
CA GLU A 39 -7.43 20.94 -0.43
C GLU A 39 -8.34 20.25 0.61
N ALA A 40 -7.84 19.25 1.35
CA ALA A 40 -8.66 18.44 2.26
C ALA A 40 -8.03 18.13 3.62
N PHE A 41 -6.99 18.87 4.04
CA PHE A 41 -6.29 18.63 5.30
C PHE A 41 -7.20 18.57 6.53
N SER A 42 -8.18 19.48 6.62
CA SER A 42 -9.12 19.57 7.74
C SER A 42 -10.06 18.37 7.88
N TYR A 43 -10.23 17.57 6.81
CA TYR A 43 -11.07 16.36 6.83
C TYR A 43 -10.30 15.11 7.26
N LEU A 44 -8.97 15.17 7.35
CA LEU A 44 -8.14 14.04 7.72
C LEU A 44 -8.25 13.77 9.23
N LYS A 45 -8.69 12.55 9.56
CA LYS A 45 -8.73 12.04 10.95
C LYS A 45 -7.37 11.53 11.40
N LYS A 46 -6.50 11.18 10.45
CA LYS A 46 -5.15 10.65 10.67
C LYS A 46 -4.22 11.03 9.52
N PRO A 47 -2.88 11.01 9.76
CA PRO A 47 -1.91 11.21 8.70
C PRO A 47 -2.10 10.17 7.57
N PRO A 48 -2.20 10.62 6.31
CA PRO A 48 -2.28 9.73 5.16
C PRO A 48 -0.99 8.93 4.98
N ILE A 49 -1.10 7.69 4.50
CA ILE A 49 0.03 6.76 4.35
C ILE A 49 0.24 6.46 2.86
N ARG A 50 1.51 6.31 2.46
CA ARG A 50 1.88 5.85 1.12
C ARG A 50 2.57 4.50 1.21
N ILE A 51 2.15 3.57 0.37
CA ILE A 51 2.75 2.24 0.19
C ILE A 51 3.30 2.22 -1.23
N THR A 52 4.62 2.28 -1.33
CA THR A 52 5.36 2.46 -2.58
C THR A 52 6.58 1.55 -2.59
N TYR A 53 7.28 1.44 -3.72
CA TYR A 53 8.60 0.84 -3.76
C TYR A 53 9.59 1.68 -2.94
N PRO A 54 10.59 1.04 -2.30
CA PRO A 54 11.68 1.77 -1.68
C PRO A 54 12.49 2.49 -2.77
N ASP A 55 13.08 3.64 -2.44
CA ASP A 55 13.92 4.45 -3.34
C ASP A 55 15.28 3.77 -3.61
N ARG A 56 15.24 2.61 -4.26
CA ARG A 56 16.39 1.77 -4.60
C ARG A 56 16.11 1.05 -5.91
N PHE A 57 17.18 0.65 -6.58
CA PHE A 57 17.06 -0.16 -7.80
C PHE A 57 16.36 -1.49 -7.52
N VAL A 58 15.58 -1.93 -8.51
CA VAL A 58 14.89 -3.22 -8.46
C VAL A 58 15.93 -4.34 -8.36
N PRO A 59 15.84 -5.21 -7.34
CA PRO A 59 16.78 -6.29 -7.17
C PRO A 59 16.52 -7.42 -8.17
N THR A 60 17.60 -8.07 -8.62
CA THR A 60 17.51 -9.31 -9.41
C THR A 60 17.54 -10.56 -8.54
N SER A 61 18.07 -10.46 -7.32
CA SER A 61 18.07 -11.57 -6.38
C SER A 61 16.68 -11.84 -5.82
N TRP A 62 16.25 -13.10 -5.85
CA TRP A 62 15.02 -13.54 -5.21
C TRP A 62 14.95 -13.14 -3.73
N THR A 63 16.04 -13.35 -2.98
CA THR A 63 16.05 -13.08 -1.53
C THR A 63 15.79 -11.61 -1.23
N LEU A 64 16.27 -10.71 -2.08
CA LEU A 64 16.13 -9.27 -1.92
C LEU A 64 14.78 -8.76 -2.45
N SER A 65 14.22 -9.41 -3.48
CA SER A 65 12.89 -9.10 -4.04
C SER A 65 11.78 -9.21 -2.99
N ASN A 66 11.91 -10.15 -2.04
CA ASN A 66 10.96 -10.30 -0.92
C ASN A 66 10.87 -9.09 0.01
N TYR A 67 11.85 -8.17 -0.03
CA TYR A 67 11.89 -6.94 0.76
C TYR A 67 11.67 -5.67 -0.08
N TYR A 68 11.48 -5.83 -1.39
CA TYR A 68 11.36 -4.72 -2.32
C TYR A 68 9.89 -4.39 -2.63
N TYR A 69 9.10 -5.41 -2.95
CA TYR A 69 7.72 -5.23 -3.37
C TYR A 69 6.75 -5.16 -2.18
N PRO A 70 5.95 -4.09 -2.06
CA PRO A 70 4.85 -4.03 -1.12
C PRO A 70 3.85 -5.17 -1.35
N THR A 71 3.25 -5.64 -0.26
CA THR A 71 2.33 -6.79 -0.32
C THR A 71 0.92 -6.40 0.06
N ASN A 72 -0.06 -7.18 -0.40
CA ASN A 72 -1.44 -7.08 0.06
C ASN A 72 -1.57 -7.15 1.60
N LYS A 73 -0.69 -7.92 2.26
CA LYS A 73 -0.57 -8.01 3.72
C LYS A 73 -0.29 -6.65 4.35
N GLU A 74 0.68 -5.92 3.80
CA GLU A 74 1.05 -4.59 4.27
C GLU A 74 -0.09 -3.58 4.11
N ILE A 75 -0.81 -3.64 2.99
CA ILE A 75 -1.98 -2.78 2.73
C ILE A 75 -3.07 -3.03 3.79
N ALA A 76 -3.43 -4.29 4.02
CA ALA A 76 -4.46 -4.67 4.99
C ALA A 76 -4.10 -4.25 6.43
N ILE A 77 -2.85 -4.49 6.84
CA ILE A 77 -2.36 -4.11 8.17
C ILE A 77 -2.39 -2.59 8.35
N ASN A 78 -1.90 -1.82 7.38
CA ASN A 78 -1.92 -0.36 7.46
C ASN A 78 -3.34 0.21 7.46
N ALA A 79 -4.27 -0.41 6.72
CA ALA A 79 -5.69 -0.03 6.76
C ALA A 79 -6.29 -0.22 8.16
N LEU A 80 -6.04 -1.37 8.80
CA LEU A 80 -6.51 -1.63 10.17
C LEU A 80 -5.90 -0.66 11.18
N LYS A 81 -4.61 -0.32 11.05
CA LYS A 81 -3.94 0.68 11.90
C LYS A 81 -4.55 2.07 11.73
N LEU A 82 -4.86 2.50 10.50
CA LEU A 82 -5.56 3.76 10.26
C LEU A 82 -6.97 3.78 10.90
N MET A 83 -7.63 2.63 10.97
CA MET A 83 -8.92 2.48 11.63
C MET A 83 -8.85 2.31 13.15
N ASP A 84 -7.68 2.45 13.78
CA ASP A 84 -7.45 2.22 15.23
C ASP A 84 -7.72 0.77 15.68
N LYS A 85 -7.77 -0.17 14.74
CA LYS A 85 -8.02 -1.60 15.01
C LYS A 85 -6.71 -2.35 15.27
N ASN A 86 -5.92 -1.87 16.22
CA ASN A 86 -4.56 -2.38 16.50
C ASN A 86 -4.56 -3.85 16.93
N THR A 87 -5.54 -4.27 17.74
CA THR A 87 -5.70 -5.68 18.15
C THR A 87 -5.87 -6.58 16.92
N PHE A 88 -6.80 -6.23 16.02
CA PHE A 88 -7.01 -6.96 14.77
C PHE A 88 -5.78 -6.94 13.86
N ALA A 89 -5.08 -5.81 13.77
CA ALA A 89 -3.86 -5.71 12.97
C ALA A 89 -2.78 -6.68 13.48
N SER A 90 -2.60 -6.77 14.80
CA SER A 90 -1.65 -7.70 15.42
C SER A 90 -2.03 -9.16 15.24
N GLN A 91 -3.32 -9.49 15.34
CA GLN A 91 -3.82 -10.85 15.09
C GLN A 91 -3.62 -11.24 13.63
N LEU A 92 -4.04 -10.39 12.69
CA LEU A 92 -3.88 -10.63 11.26
C LEU A 92 -2.41 -10.81 10.89
N SER A 93 -1.51 -10.00 11.44
CA SER A 93 -0.06 -10.15 11.21
C SER A 93 0.43 -11.53 11.62
N LYS A 94 0.03 -12.02 12.81
CA LYS A 94 0.38 -13.37 13.30
C LYS A 94 -0.19 -14.49 12.44
N GLU A 95 -1.42 -14.33 11.94
CA GLU A 95 -2.04 -15.31 11.04
C GLU A 95 -1.32 -15.35 9.69
N LEU A 96 -0.98 -14.19 9.12
CA LEU A 96 -0.30 -14.08 7.84
C LEU A 96 1.15 -14.55 7.87
N GLU A 97 1.82 -14.53 9.02
CA GLU A 97 3.14 -15.13 9.21
C GLU A 97 3.09 -16.65 9.11
N LYS A 98 2.01 -17.29 9.57
CA LYS A 98 1.81 -18.75 9.45
C LYS A 98 1.58 -19.18 8.00
N ILE A 99 1.03 -18.29 7.18
CA ILE A 99 0.73 -18.52 5.75
C ILE A 99 1.93 -18.12 4.86
N LYS A 100 3.16 -18.02 5.40
CA LYS A 100 4.34 -17.73 4.56
C LYS A 100 4.54 -18.84 3.52
N SER A 101 4.27 -18.50 2.27
CA SER A 101 4.61 -19.31 1.11
C SER A 101 6.14 -19.45 1.01
N SER A 102 6.61 -20.64 0.69
CA SER A 102 8.01 -20.90 0.35
C SER A 102 8.38 -20.43 -1.06
N GLN A 103 7.40 -20.03 -1.87
CA GLN A 103 7.61 -19.58 -3.25
C GLN A 103 8.09 -18.13 -3.29
N PRO A 104 8.87 -17.76 -4.33
CA PRO A 104 9.17 -16.37 -4.61
C PRO A 104 7.93 -15.50 -4.83
N LEU A 105 8.00 -14.24 -4.40
CA LEU A 105 6.94 -13.26 -4.65
C LEU A 105 6.89 -12.82 -6.13
N ASP A 106 8.04 -12.77 -6.79
CA ASP A 106 8.18 -12.31 -8.18
C ASP A 106 8.13 -13.50 -9.17
N VAL A 107 7.13 -14.35 -9.01
CA VAL A 107 6.85 -15.46 -9.92
C VAL A 107 5.37 -15.39 -10.28
N PRO A 108 5.01 -15.52 -11.57
CA PRO A 108 3.62 -15.59 -11.98
C PRO A 108 2.84 -16.64 -11.17
N ASP A 109 1.58 -16.34 -10.87
CA ASP A 109 0.72 -17.31 -10.19
C ASP A 109 0.62 -18.57 -11.05
N LYS A 110 0.95 -19.73 -10.48
CA LYS A 110 0.89 -21.02 -11.17
C LYS A 110 -0.54 -21.41 -11.58
N ASN A 111 -1.54 -20.84 -10.92
CA ASN A 111 -2.95 -21.05 -11.25
C ASN A 111 -3.41 -20.17 -12.42
N PHE A 112 -2.61 -19.17 -12.83
CA PHE A 112 -2.93 -18.33 -13.98
C PHE A 112 -2.80 -19.14 -15.27
N THR A 113 -3.93 -19.42 -15.89
CA THR A 113 -4.06 -20.09 -17.20
C THR A 113 -4.57 -19.06 -18.21
N GLY A 114 -3.73 -18.09 -18.55
CA GLY A 114 -4.04 -17.11 -19.59
C GLY A 114 -3.97 -17.71 -21.00
N PRO A 115 -4.48 -17.02 -22.04
CA PRO A 115 -4.39 -17.47 -23.44
C PRO A 115 -2.98 -17.36 -24.06
N PHE A 116 -1.93 -17.34 -23.22
CA PHE A 116 -0.52 -17.36 -23.65
C PHE A 116 0.15 -18.63 -23.15
#